data_AF-D1B1B7-F1
#
_entry.id   AF-D1B1B7-F1
#
_cell.length_a   1.000
_cell.length_b   1.000
_cell.length_c   1.000
_cell.angle_alpha   90.00
_cell.angle_beta   90.00
_cell.angle_gamma   90.00
#
_symmetry.space_group_name_H-M   'P 1'
#
loop_
_entity.id
_entity.type
_entity.pdbx_description
1 polymer ?
#
loop_
_entity_poly.entity_id
_entity_poly.type
_entity_poly.pdbx_seq_one_letter_code
_entity_poly.pdbx_strand_id
1 'polypeptide(L)'
;MRLAMSMIELVISIVVMGIVVMSLPLILTQVQNNNAFALQQEAILAAKTKIGNILTHEWDETTYAASAGRSFVLDTAGDGELNRVGTSTQRVGHVDADYRRKLFPNTTNATNIATHGTSDIDMFHNQNVTLSVAPIGEGAGALSYIFNLRLDPSIVYVSDTATYSNDPLNFTFGVNAAGGTTNIKRIAVQVRDTDANALITTLRAFTCNIGESPSLPSRPYQ
;
A
#
# COMPACT_ATOMS: atom_id res chain seq x y z
N MET A 1 48.30 4.30 -51.42
CA MET A 1 49.30 3.77 -50.46
C MET A 1 48.63 2.68 -49.65
N ARG A 2 49.07 1.42 -49.77
CA ARG A 2 48.64 0.34 -48.87
C ARG A 2 49.58 0.34 -47.68
N LEU A 3 49.10 0.72 -46.50
CA LEU A 3 49.83 0.57 -45.25
C LEU A 3 49.83 -0.92 -44.91
N ALA A 4 51.00 -1.55 -44.94
CA ALA A 4 51.16 -2.91 -44.43
C ALA A 4 51.24 -2.81 -42.90
N MET A 5 50.24 -3.34 -42.19
CA MET A 5 50.29 -3.45 -40.73
C MET A 5 51.38 -4.44 -40.31
N SER A 6 52.12 -4.10 -39.26
CA SER A 6 53.09 -5.00 -38.66
C SER A 6 52.39 -6.19 -38.01
N MET A 7 52.98 -7.39 -38.08
CA MET A 7 52.40 -8.62 -37.51
C MET A 7 52.05 -8.48 -36.02
N ILE A 8 52.82 -7.70 -35.26
CA ILE A 8 52.55 -7.44 -33.85
C ILE A 8 51.32 -6.54 -33.65
N GLU A 9 51.12 -5.56 -34.53
CA GLU A 9 49.97 -4.66 -34.50
C GLU A 9 48.66 -5.40 -34.82
N LEU A 10 48.73 -6.35 -35.75
CA LEU A 10 47.63 -7.26 -36.07
C LEU A 10 47.26 -8.14 -34.88
N VAL A 11 48.25 -8.75 -34.22
CA VAL A 11 48.03 -9.60 -33.04
C VAL A 11 47.44 -8.80 -31.88
N ILE A 12 47.99 -7.62 -31.58
CA ILE A 12 47.46 -6.74 -30.53
C ILE A 12 46.02 -6.33 -30.85
N SER A 13 45.72 -5.99 -32.11
CA SER A 13 44.38 -5.59 -32.53
C SER A 13 43.35 -6.71 -32.33
N ILE A 14 43.70 -7.95 -32.69
CA ILE A 14 42.81 -9.11 -32.50
C ILE A 14 42.59 -9.40 -31.01
N VAL A 15 43.64 -9.30 -30.19
CA VAL A 15 43.52 -9.51 -28.74
C VAL A 15 42.65 -8.44 -28.09
N VAL A 16 42.87 -7.16 -28.41
CA VAL A 16 42.06 -6.05 -27.90
C VAL A 16 40.61 -6.19 -28.35
N MET A 17 40.38 -6.51 -29.62
CA MET A 17 39.02 -6.71 -30.13
C MET A 17 38.35 -7.94 -29.50
N GLY A 18 39.11 -9.01 -29.23
CA GLY A 18 38.62 -10.18 -28.50
C GLY A 18 38.15 -9.84 -27.08
N ILE A 19 38.94 -9.06 -26.32
CA ILE A 19 38.58 -8.61 -24.97
C ILE A 19 37.35 -7.68 -25.00
N VAL A 20 37.28 -6.77 -25.96
CA VAL A 20 36.13 -5.85 -26.11
C VAL A 20 34.86 -6.61 -26.48
N VAL A 21 34.91 -7.51 -27.46
CA VAL A 21 33.74 -8.28 -27.90
C VAL A 21 33.24 -9.24 -26.80
N MET A 22 34.13 -9.78 -25.97
CA MET A 22 33.73 -10.60 -24.81
C MET A 22 33.11 -9.78 -23.67
N SER A 23 33.51 -8.51 -23.49
CA SER A 23 32.98 -7.67 -22.40
C SER A 23 31.65 -6.99 -22.73
N LEU A 24 31.31 -6.77 -24.01
CA LEU A 24 30.06 -6.14 -24.43
C LEU A 24 28.78 -6.86 -23.91
N PRO A 25 28.63 -8.19 -24.03
CA PRO A 25 27.45 -8.89 -23.50
C PRO A 25 27.30 -8.76 -21.98
N LEU A 26 28.43 -8.77 -21.25
CA LEU A 26 28.44 -8.62 -19.79
C LEU A 26 27.98 -7.21 -19.39
N ILE A 27 28.47 -6.18 -20.07
CA ILE A 27 28.04 -4.79 -19.85
C ILE A 27 26.54 -4.64 -20.12
N LEU A 28 26.06 -5.17 -21.26
CA LEU A 28 24.64 -5.12 -21.62
C LEU A 28 23.75 -5.80 -20.57
N THR A 29 24.14 -6.99 -20.11
CA THR A 29 23.42 -7.73 -19.07
C THR A 29 23.42 -6.95 -17.75
N GLN A 30 24.54 -6.35 -17.37
CA GLN A 30 24.63 -5.53 -16.16
C GLN A 30 23.75 -4.29 -16.23
N VAL A 31 23.73 -3.59 -17.38
CA VAL A 31 22.86 -2.43 -17.61
C VAL A 31 21.39 -2.83 -17.51
N GLN A 32 21.00 -3.95 -18.11
CA GLN A 32 19.63 -4.48 -18.01
C GLN A 32 19.24 -4.78 -16.56
N ASN A 33 20.12 -5.42 -15.80
CA ASN A 33 19.89 -5.71 -14.38
C ASN A 33 19.73 -4.43 -13.55
N ASN A 34 20.57 -3.42 -13.80
CA ASN A 34 20.47 -2.13 -13.11
C ASN A 34 19.15 -1.41 -13.43
N ASN A 35 18.72 -1.42 -14.69
CA ASN A 35 17.44 -0.82 -15.09
C ASN A 35 16.25 -1.55 -14.45
N ALA A 36 16.27 -2.88 -14.42
CA ALA A 36 15.23 -3.68 -13.77
C ALA A 36 15.15 -3.38 -12.26
N PHE A 37 16.30 -3.20 -11.59
CA PHE A 37 16.34 -2.84 -10.18
C PHE A 37 15.81 -1.42 -9.91
N ALA A 38 16.16 -0.45 -10.75
CA ALA A 38 15.62 0.91 -10.64
C ALA A 38 14.08 0.92 -10.80
N LEU A 39 13.56 0.20 -11.78
CA LEU A 39 12.12 0.02 -12.01
C LEU A 39 11.42 -0.59 -10.79
N GLN A 40 12.03 -1.61 -10.17
CA GLN A 40 11.49 -2.20 -8.94
C GLN A 40 11.43 -1.20 -7.78
N GLN A 41 12.47 -0.40 -7.57
CA GLN A 41 12.48 0.60 -6.50
C GLN A 41 11.42 1.68 -6.70
N GLU A 42 11.29 2.17 -7.92
CA GLU A 42 10.28 3.16 -8.28
C GLU A 42 8.87 2.61 -8.12
N ALA A 43 8.62 1.38 -8.57
CA ALA A 43 7.34 0.70 -8.38
C ALA A 43 7.00 0.53 -6.89
N ILE A 44 7.97 0.13 -6.06
CA ILE A 44 7.80 0.01 -4.60
C ILE A 44 7.47 1.37 -3.99
N LEU A 45 8.18 2.43 -4.38
CA LEU A 45 7.94 3.78 -3.87
C LEU A 45 6.55 4.29 -4.27
N ALA A 46 6.17 4.12 -5.53
CA ALA A 46 4.85 4.51 -6.05
C ALA A 46 3.71 3.78 -5.30
N ALA A 47 3.84 2.47 -5.12
CA ALA A 47 2.86 1.70 -4.35
C ALA A 47 2.81 2.13 -2.88
N LYS A 48 3.96 2.38 -2.24
CA LYS A 48 4.01 2.86 -0.84
C LYS A 48 3.33 4.22 -0.69
N THR A 49 3.59 5.16 -1.61
CA THR A 49 2.94 6.47 -1.61
C THR A 49 1.43 6.33 -1.80
N LYS A 50 0.98 5.46 -2.71
CA LYS A 50 -0.45 5.20 -2.89
C LYS A 50 -1.10 4.57 -1.67
N ILE A 51 -0.47 3.56 -1.04
CA ILE A 51 -0.95 2.98 0.21
C ILE A 51 -1.01 4.05 1.31
N GLY A 52 0.03 4.88 1.42
CA GLY A 52 0.07 5.99 2.37
C GLY A 52 -1.11 6.94 2.19
N ASN A 53 -1.39 7.35 0.95
CA ASN A 53 -2.55 8.19 0.62
C ASN A 53 -3.90 7.51 0.92
N ILE A 54 -4.03 6.19 0.69
CA ILE A 54 -5.25 5.46 1.06
C ILE A 54 -5.41 5.50 2.59
N LEU A 55 -4.34 5.26 3.34
CA LEU A 55 -4.36 5.21 4.81
C LEU A 55 -4.60 6.56 5.50
N THR A 56 -4.58 7.71 4.79
CA THR A 56 -4.95 9.00 5.38
C THR A 56 -6.45 9.24 5.42
N HIS A 57 -7.25 8.38 4.80
CA HIS A 57 -8.70 8.49 4.79
C HIS A 57 -9.34 7.68 5.92
N GLU A 58 -10.59 8.01 6.24
CA GLU A 58 -11.32 7.30 7.28
C GLU A 58 -11.46 5.81 6.94
N TRP A 59 -11.52 4.96 7.97
CA TRP A 59 -11.58 3.51 7.76
C TRP A 59 -12.86 3.07 7.04
N ASP A 60 -13.96 3.81 7.23
CA ASP A 60 -15.29 3.55 6.69
C ASP A 60 -16.10 4.86 6.75
N GLU A 61 -17.08 5.06 5.87
CA GLU A 61 -17.88 6.27 5.80
C GLU A 61 -18.74 6.51 7.05
N THR A 62 -19.07 5.45 7.79
CA THR A 62 -19.84 5.54 9.04
C THR A 62 -18.98 5.72 10.28
N THR A 63 -17.65 5.69 10.14
CA THR A 63 -16.70 5.74 11.26
C THR A 63 -16.70 7.12 11.93
N TYR A 64 -16.76 8.19 11.16
CA TYR A 64 -16.59 9.56 11.65
C TYR A 64 -17.90 10.16 12.19
N ALA A 65 -17.88 10.60 13.44
CA ALA A 65 -19.01 11.25 14.08
C ALA A 65 -18.81 12.77 14.13
N ALA A 66 -19.44 13.51 13.20
CA ALA A 66 -19.31 14.97 13.11
C ALA A 66 -19.70 15.70 14.41
N SER A 67 -20.70 15.19 15.16
CA SER A 67 -21.13 15.77 16.43
C SER A 67 -20.09 15.64 17.55
N ALA A 68 -19.24 14.62 17.48
CA ALA A 68 -18.18 14.35 18.46
C ALA A 68 -16.78 14.76 17.94
N GLY A 69 -16.67 15.12 16.66
CA GLY A 69 -15.42 15.52 16.01
C GLY A 69 -14.35 14.42 15.98
N ARG A 70 -14.74 13.14 15.97
CA ARG A 70 -13.82 11.99 16.04
C ARG A 70 -14.39 10.72 15.40
N SER A 71 -13.49 9.78 15.15
CA SER A 71 -13.80 8.46 14.62
C SER A 71 -14.05 7.42 15.71
N PHE A 72 -15.09 6.60 15.57
CA PHE A 72 -15.45 5.55 16.54
C PHE A 72 -15.18 4.15 15.97
N VAL A 73 -15.13 3.17 16.87
CA VAL A 73 -15.12 1.76 16.46
C VAL A 73 -16.51 1.36 15.96
N LEU A 74 -16.58 0.70 14.81
CA LEU A 74 -17.83 0.22 14.22
C LEU A 74 -18.16 -1.20 14.66
N ASP A 75 -19.45 -1.55 14.64
CA ASP A 75 -19.92 -2.91 14.78
C ASP A 75 -19.67 -3.65 13.44
N THR A 76 -19.19 -4.89 13.50
CA THR A 76 -18.89 -5.70 12.29
C THR A 76 -19.41 -7.13 12.46
N ALA A 77 -19.54 -7.85 11.36
CA ALA A 77 -19.89 -9.28 11.33
C ALA A 77 -18.66 -10.21 11.41
N GLY A 78 -17.53 -9.71 11.93
CA GLY A 78 -16.28 -10.47 12.09
C GLY A 78 -16.30 -11.43 13.27
N ASP A 79 -15.13 -11.62 13.89
CA ASP A 79 -15.00 -12.47 15.07
C ASP A 79 -15.94 -12.04 16.22
N GLY A 80 -16.67 -13.01 16.77
CA GLY A 80 -17.66 -12.78 17.81
C GLY A 80 -17.07 -12.30 19.15
N GLU A 81 -15.80 -12.60 19.44
CA GLU A 81 -15.10 -12.10 20.63
C GLU A 81 -14.87 -10.58 20.56
N LEU A 82 -14.90 -9.99 19.36
CA LEU A 82 -14.73 -8.55 19.13
C LEU A 82 -16.06 -7.79 19.02
N ASN A 83 -17.18 -8.43 19.33
CA ASN A 83 -18.48 -7.77 19.42
C ASN A 83 -18.58 -6.86 20.65
N ARG A 84 -19.50 -5.89 20.59
CA ARG A 84 -19.83 -5.08 21.77
C ARG A 84 -20.29 -5.96 22.93
N VAL A 85 -19.89 -5.58 24.14
CA VAL A 85 -20.32 -6.25 25.38
C VAL A 85 -21.73 -5.75 25.72
N GLY A 86 -22.75 -6.53 25.38
CA GLY A 86 -24.15 -6.18 25.66
C GLY A 86 -24.56 -4.83 25.07
N THR A 87 -25.07 -3.93 25.92
CA THR A 87 -25.46 -2.56 25.53
C THR A 87 -24.34 -1.52 25.77
N SER A 88 -23.12 -1.96 26.06
CA SER A 88 -22.00 -1.04 26.28
C SER A 88 -21.46 -0.45 24.97
N THR A 89 -20.55 0.51 25.11
CA THR A 89 -19.78 1.10 23.99
C THR A 89 -18.38 0.47 23.90
N GLN A 90 -18.21 -0.73 24.41
CA GLN A 90 -16.92 -1.41 24.55
C GLN A 90 -17.00 -2.84 24.03
N ARG A 91 -15.86 -3.36 23.63
CA ARG A 91 -15.63 -4.76 23.26
C ARG A 91 -14.38 -5.28 23.96
N VAL A 92 -14.09 -6.57 23.85
CA VAL A 92 -12.85 -7.14 24.40
C VAL A 92 -11.63 -6.34 23.93
N GLY A 93 -10.72 -6.03 24.87
CA GLY A 93 -9.53 -5.22 24.62
C GLY A 93 -9.71 -3.70 24.75
N HIS A 94 -10.95 -3.19 24.89
CA HIS A 94 -11.13 -1.78 25.25
C HIS A 94 -10.74 -1.53 26.71
N VAL A 95 -10.16 -0.36 26.95
CA VAL A 95 -9.88 0.14 28.30
C VAL A 95 -11.17 0.75 28.85
N ASP A 96 -11.59 0.26 30.02
CA ASP A 96 -12.76 0.80 30.71
C ASP A 96 -12.43 2.11 31.44
N ALA A 97 -12.36 3.19 30.67
CA ALA A 97 -12.17 4.53 31.17
C ALA A 97 -12.80 5.57 30.24
N ASP A 98 -12.99 6.78 30.77
CA ASP A 98 -13.34 7.92 29.96
C ASP A 98 -12.20 8.33 29.04
N TYR A 99 -12.56 9.02 27.96
CA TYR A 99 -11.63 9.50 26.95
C TYR A 99 -10.78 8.41 26.29
N ARG A 100 -11.35 7.21 26.13
CA ARG A 100 -10.76 6.09 25.37
C ARG A 100 -11.52 5.82 24.07
N ARG A 101 -10.90 5.02 23.20
CA ARG A 101 -11.56 4.43 22.02
C ARG A 101 -12.78 3.64 22.47
N LYS A 102 -13.91 3.91 21.83
CA LYS A 102 -15.21 3.30 22.14
C LYS A 102 -15.98 3.10 20.83
N LEU A 103 -16.97 2.23 20.87
CA LEU A 103 -17.99 2.12 19.84
C LEU A 103 -18.98 3.28 19.96
N PHE A 104 -19.82 3.44 18.94
CA PHE A 104 -20.98 4.32 19.02
C PHE A 104 -21.93 3.90 20.16
N PRO A 105 -22.62 4.86 20.82
CA PRO A 105 -23.65 4.56 21.82
C PRO A 105 -24.72 3.60 21.29
N ASN A 106 -25.17 3.82 20.06
CA ASN A 106 -26.05 2.92 19.33
C ASN A 106 -25.22 1.99 18.43
N THR A 107 -25.81 0.87 18.01
CA THR A 107 -25.20 -0.02 17.01
C THR A 107 -25.05 0.73 15.70
N THR A 108 -23.81 0.81 15.21
CA THR A 108 -23.48 1.41 13.91
C THR A 108 -22.59 0.42 13.19
N ASN A 109 -23.14 -0.19 12.14
CA ASN A 109 -22.43 -1.24 11.40
C ASN A 109 -21.49 -0.64 10.37
N ALA A 110 -20.34 -1.30 10.17
CA ALA A 110 -19.51 -1.07 9.00
C ALA A 110 -20.25 -1.40 7.71
N THR A 111 -19.86 -0.75 6.62
CA THR A 111 -20.53 -0.89 5.34
C THR A 111 -19.83 -1.92 4.46
N ASN A 112 -20.52 -2.39 3.42
CA ASN A 112 -19.88 -3.27 2.45
C ASN A 112 -18.94 -2.45 1.57
N ILE A 113 -17.83 -3.05 1.16
CA ILE A 113 -16.94 -2.46 0.15
C ILE A 113 -17.76 -2.16 -1.11
N ALA A 114 -17.99 -0.88 -1.37
CA ALA A 114 -18.80 -0.44 -2.49
C ALA A 114 -18.13 0.76 -3.17
N THR A 115 -18.37 0.93 -4.46
CA THR A 115 -17.90 2.11 -5.20
C THR A 115 -18.80 3.31 -4.93
N HIS A 116 -19.08 3.66 -3.67
CA HIS A 116 -20.02 4.73 -3.33
C HIS A 116 -19.59 5.49 -2.07
N GLY A 117 -18.84 6.58 -2.25
CA GLY A 117 -18.43 7.48 -1.18
C GLY A 117 -17.14 8.20 -1.57
N THR A 118 -16.91 9.42 -1.08
CA THR A 118 -15.70 10.20 -1.38
C THR A 118 -14.83 10.45 -0.14
N SER A 119 -15.03 9.71 0.95
CA SER A 119 -14.48 10.11 2.26
C SER A 119 -13.63 9.06 2.97
N ASP A 120 -13.68 7.79 2.58
CA ASP A 120 -13.06 6.69 3.31
C ASP A 120 -12.14 5.85 2.41
N ILE A 121 -11.47 4.84 2.98
CA ILE A 121 -10.45 4.09 2.25
C ILE A 121 -10.99 3.24 1.09
N ASP A 122 -12.25 2.84 1.12
CA ASP A 122 -12.78 1.90 0.13
C ASP A 122 -13.13 2.58 -1.21
N MET A 123 -13.20 3.92 -1.22
CA MET A 123 -13.34 4.70 -2.45
C MET A 123 -12.22 4.45 -3.45
N PHE A 124 -11.06 4.02 -2.97
CA PHE A 124 -9.92 3.67 -3.81
C PHE A 124 -10.02 2.25 -4.40
N HIS A 125 -11.01 1.45 -4.01
CA HIS A 125 -11.16 0.09 -4.50
C HIS A 125 -11.43 0.10 -6.01
N ASN A 126 -10.58 -0.60 -6.76
CA ASN A 126 -10.61 -0.66 -8.23
C ASN A 126 -10.44 0.70 -8.93
N GLN A 127 -9.99 1.74 -8.22
CA GLN A 127 -9.66 3.04 -8.82
C GLN A 127 -8.20 3.08 -9.25
N ASN A 128 -7.95 2.65 -10.49
CA ASN A 128 -6.61 2.64 -11.03
C ASN A 128 -6.07 4.06 -11.25
N VAL A 129 -4.75 4.20 -11.12
CA VAL A 129 -4.02 5.44 -11.40
C VAL A 129 -2.86 5.10 -12.33
N THR A 130 -2.72 5.86 -13.41
CA THR A 130 -1.55 5.76 -14.29
C THR A 130 -0.60 6.91 -14.00
N LEU A 131 0.65 6.57 -13.76
CA LEU A 131 1.77 7.47 -13.60
C LEU A 131 2.56 7.43 -14.89
N SER A 132 2.58 8.53 -15.63
CA SER A 132 3.26 8.62 -16.91
C SER A 132 4.51 9.48 -16.81
N VAL A 133 5.51 9.13 -17.61
CA VAL A 133 6.66 10.01 -17.89
C VAL A 133 6.13 11.23 -18.65
N ALA A 134 6.29 12.42 -18.08
CA ALA A 134 5.87 13.63 -18.79
C ALA A 134 6.84 13.89 -19.97
N PRO A 135 6.36 14.12 -21.20
CA PRO A 135 7.22 14.55 -22.29
C PRO A 135 7.81 15.92 -21.93
N ILE A 136 9.13 15.95 -21.84
CA ILE A 136 9.90 17.09 -21.36
C ILE A 136 9.73 18.24 -22.38
N GLY A 137 8.92 19.23 -22.06
CA GLY A 137 9.16 20.59 -22.56
C GLY A 137 10.32 21.14 -21.73
N GLU A 138 11.44 21.49 -22.35
CA GLU A 138 12.58 22.10 -21.67
C GLU A 138 12.12 23.31 -20.85
N GLY A 139 12.08 23.18 -19.53
CA GLY A 139 11.68 24.32 -18.68
C GLY A 139 11.05 24.02 -17.31
N ALA A 140 10.87 22.78 -16.89
CA ALA A 140 10.32 22.53 -15.54
C ALA A 140 11.14 21.48 -14.79
N GLY A 141 11.71 21.89 -13.66
CA GLY A 141 12.29 21.02 -12.63
C GLY A 141 11.23 20.18 -11.92
N ALA A 142 10.53 19.32 -12.67
CA ALA A 142 9.53 18.41 -12.14
C ALA A 142 10.12 17.00 -12.02
N LEU A 143 9.93 16.40 -10.85
CA LEU A 143 10.25 14.99 -10.58
C LEU A 143 9.38 14.10 -11.49
N SER A 144 9.93 13.63 -12.60
CA SER A 144 9.25 12.68 -13.50
C SER A 144 9.59 11.23 -13.12
N TYR A 145 8.66 10.33 -13.38
CA TYR A 145 8.92 8.89 -13.30
C TYR A 145 9.88 8.45 -14.42
N ILE A 146 10.63 7.38 -14.20
CA ILE A 146 11.53 6.77 -15.21
C ILE A 146 10.71 5.89 -16.15
N PHE A 147 9.64 5.27 -15.65
CA PHE A 147 8.77 4.37 -16.41
C PHE A 147 7.28 4.72 -16.23
N ASN A 148 6.47 4.34 -17.22
CA ASN A 148 5.02 4.47 -17.12
C ASN A 148 4.46 3.32 -16.27
N LEU A 149 3.91 3.65 -15.10
CA LEU A 149 3.40 2.69 -14.14
C LEU A 149 1.89 2.81 -13.99
N ARG A 150 1.21 1.68 -13.84
CA ARG A 150 -0.20 1.62 -13.44
C ARG A 150 -0.32 1.02 -12.04
N LEU A 151 -1.06 1.71 -11.18
CA LEU A 151 -1.37 1.30 -9.83
C LEU A 151 -2.82 0.84 -9.77
N ASP A 152 -3.04 -0.42 -9.43
CA ASP A 152 -4.37 -1.02 -9.25
C ASP A 152 -4.62 -1.33 -7.76
N PRO A 153 -5.21 -0.40 -7.00
CA PRO A 153 -5.63 -0.63 -5.62
C PRO A 153 -6.86 -1.55 -5.52
N SER A 154 -6.81 -2.46 -4.56
CA SER A 154 -7.87 -3.38 -4.18
C SER A 154 -7.97 -3.41 -2.65
N ILE A 155 -9.08 -2.89 -2.13
CA ILE A 155 -9.41 -2.93 -0.71
C ILE A 155 -10.45 -4.04 -0.47
N VAL A 156 -10.22 -4.93 0.50
CA VAL A 156 -11.18 -5.98 0.87
C VAL A 156 -11.17 -6.20 2.38
N TYR A 157 -12.29 -6.59 2.95
CA TYR A 157 -12.29 -7.19 4.29
C TYR A 157 -11.52 -8.52 4.28
N VAL A 158 -10.80 -8.81 5.35
CA VAL A 158 -10.09 -10.09 5.55
C VAL A 158 -10.49 -10.69 6.89
N SER A 159 -10.36 -12.01 7.03
CA SER A 159 -10.70 -12.69 8.28
C SER A 159 -9.91 -12.11 9.45
N ASP A 160 -10.64 -11.78 10.52
CA ASP A 160 -10.15 -11.43 11.84
C ASP A 160 -10.36 -12.57 12.84
N THR A 161 -10.66 -13.78 12.34
CA THR A 161 -10.97 -14.93 13.18
C THR A 161 -9.74 -15.37 13.99
N ALA A 162 -9.87 -15.35 15.31
CA ALA A 162 -8.89 -15.88 16.23
C ALA A 162 -9.50 -16.15 17.61
N THR A 163 -8.79 -16.90 18.44
CA THR A 163 -9.16 -17.07 19.84
C THR A 163 -8.51 -15.94 20.64
N TYR A 164 -9.21 -14.81 20.82
CA TYR A 164 -8.69 -13.60 21.47
C TYR A 164 -8.46 -13.77 22.98
N SER A 165 -8.97 -14.86 23.55
CA SER A 165 -8.66 -15.31 24.91
C SER A 165 -7.31 -16.04 25.07
N ASN A 166 -6.61 -16.40 23.98
CA ASN A 166 -5.31 -17.07 24.08
C ASN A 166 -4.18 -16.11 24.49
N ASP A 167 -3.28 -16.61 25.34
CA ASP A 167 -2.01 -15.95 25.69
C ASP A 167 -0.83 -16.93 25.50
N PRO A 168 0.03 -16.73 24.49
CA PRO A 168 0.02 -15.63 23.52
C PRO A 168 -1.09 -15.78 22.47
N LEU A 169 -1.61 -14.64 21.99
CA LEU A 169 -2.50 -14.60 20.83
C LEU A 169 -1.74 -14.99 19.57
N ASN A 170 -2.15 -16.09 18.94
CA ASN A 170 -1.66 -16.50 17.63
C ASN A 170 -2.61 -15.98 16.55
N PHE A 171 -2.16 -14.99 15.78
CA PHE A 171 -2.94 -14.37 14.71
C PHE A 171 -2.15 -14.37 13.40
N THR A 172 -2.81 -14.69 12.29
CA THR A 172 -2.23 -14.61 10.94
C THR A 172 -3.10 -13.72 10.07
N PHE A 173 -2.52 -12.67 9.50
CA PHE A 173 -3.23 -11.82 8.55
C PHE A 173 -3.56 -12.58 7.27
N GLY A 174 -4.86 -12.78 7.01
CA GLY A 174 -5.33 -13.38 5.77
C GLY A 174 -5.13 -12.45 4.57
N VAL A 175 -5.02 -13.04 3.37
CA VAL A 175 -4.94 -12.30 2.10
C VAL A 175 -6.20 -12.40 1.25
N ASN A 176 -7.09 -13.33 1.60
CA ASN A 176 -8.34 -13.59 0.89
C ASN A 176 -9.45 -12.69 1.41
N ALA A 177 -10.35 -12.29 0.51
CA ALA A 177 -11.53 -11.52 0.89
C ALA A 177 -12.43 -12.35 1.83
N ALA A 178 -12.90 -11.73 2.90
CA ALA A 178 -13.94 -12.29 3.75
C ALA A 178 -15.32 -12.17 3.06
N GLY A 179 -16.27 -13.02 3.48
CA GLY A 179 -17.64 -13.00 2.95
C GLY A 179 -18.53 -11.87 3.45
N GLY A 180 -17.99 -10.97 4.30
CA GLY A 180 -18.71 -9.86 4.90
C GLY A 180 -17.76 -8.89 5.61
N THR A 181 -18.33 -7.93 6.33
CA THR A 181 -17.57 -6.95 7.11
C THR A 181 -16.83 -7.61 8.28
N THR A 182 -15.57 -7.28 8.47
CA THR A 182 -14.73 -7.72 9.59
C THR A 182 -13.99 -6.53 10.18
N ASN A 183 -13.21 -6.72 11.25
CA ASN A 183 -12.44 -5.65 11.86
C ASN A 183 -11.16 -5.26 11.09
N ILE A 184 -10.84 -5.94 9.99
CA ILE A 184 -9.59 -5.74 9.25
C ILE A 184 -9.89 -5.57 7.77
N LYS A 185 -9.47 -4.43 7.19
CA LYS A 185 -9.44 -4.19 5.75
C LYS A 185 -7.99 -4.37 5.27
N ARG A 186 -7.80 -5.16 4.22
CA ARG A 186 -6.53 -5.28 3.48
C ARG A 186 -6.56 -4.33 2.30
N ILE A 187 -5.50 -3.54 2.19
CA ILE A 187 -5.22 -2.69 1.03
C ILE A 187 -4.13 -3.39 0.22
N ALA A 188 -4.38 -3.71 -1.03
CA ALA A 188 -3.38 -4.24 -1.94
C ALA A 188 -3.24 -3.32 -3.16
N VAL A 189 -2.02 -2.90 -3.45
CA VAL A 189 -1.71 -2.11 -4.65
C VAL A 189 -0.83 -2.96 -5.55
N GLN A 190 -1.40 -3.36 -6.69
CA GLN A 190 -0.62 -3.99 -7.75
C GLN A 190 0.01 -2.89 -8.60
N VAL A 191 1.31 -3.01 -8.88
CA VAL A 191 2.02 -2.11 -9.79
C VAL A 191 2.30 -2.85 -11.07
N ARG A 192 1.87 -2.29 -12.19
CA ARG A 192 2.07 -2.84 -13.52
C ARG A 192 2.88 -1.88 -14.36
N ASP A 193 3.73 -2.46 -15.19
CA ASP A 193 4.26 -1.77 -16.36
C ASP A 193 3.07 -1.56 -17.32
N THR A 194 2.85 -0.32 -17.76
CA THR A 194 1.76 -0.01 -18.70
C THR A 194 2.06 -0.49 -20.12
N ASP A 195 3.32 -0.49 -20.54
CA ASP A 195 3.72 -0.82 -21.90
C ASP A 195 3.68 -2.34 -22.12
N ALA A 196 4.22 -3.09 -21.16
CA ALA A 196 4.22 -4.56 -21.20
C ALA A 196 2.96 -5.20 -20.58
N ASN A 197 2.11 -4.41 -19.90
CA ASN A 197 1.01 -4.88 -19.05
C ASN A 197 1.45 -5.96 -18.01
N ALA A 198 2.73 -5.92 -17.61
CA ALA A 198 3.34 -6.92 -16.76
C ALA A 198 3.23 -6.51 -15.29
N LEU A 199 2.87 -7.46 -14.41
CA LEU A 199 2.90 -7.22 -12.97
C LEU A 199 4.35 -7.12 -12.49
N ILE A 200 4.72 -5.95 -11.94
CA ILE A 200 6.04 -5.71 -11.38
C ILE A 200 6.06 -6.19 -9.92
N THR A 201 5.11 -5.72 -9.11
CA THR A 201 5.04 -6.06 -7.69
C THR A 201 3.63 -5.85 -7.13
N THR A 202 3.37 -6.41 -5.94
CA THR A 202 2.16 -6.15 -5.16
C THR A 202 2.55 -5.84 -3.73
N LEU A 203 2.27 -4.62 -3.28
CA LEU A 203 2.37 -4.27 -1.87
C LEU A 203 1.03 -4.45 -1.19
N ARG A 204 1.06 -4.94 0.05
CA ARG A 204 -0.11 -5.13 0.90
C ARG A 204 0.09 -4.38 2.21
N ALA A 205 -0.97 -3.74 2.67
CA ALA A 205 -1.08 -3.15 3.99
C ALA A 205 -2.40 -3.58 4.61
N PHE A 206 -2.48 -3.49 5.94
CA PHE A 206 -3.67 -3.80 6.71
C PHE A 206 -4.04 -2.59 7.55
N THR A 207 -5.33 -2.35 7.68
CA THR A 207 -5.88 -1.35 8.58
C THR A 207 -7.02 -1.96 9.37
N CYS A 208 -7.12 -1.56 10.63
CA CYS A 208 -8.02 -2.15 11.59
C CYS A 208 -9.05 -1.13 12.07
N ASN A 209 -10.26 -1.61 12.33
CA ASN A 209 -11.34 -0.85 12.94
C ASN A 209 -10.99 -0.54 14.40
N ILE A 210 -10.25 0.54 14.66
CA ILE A 210 -9.79 0.90 16.02
C ILE A 210 -10.32 2.26 16.51
N GLY A 211 -10.95 3.05 15.63
CA GLY A 211 -11.41 4.39 15.96
C GLY A 211 -10.31 5.30 16.54
N GLU A 212 -10.75 6.40 17.15
CA GLU A 212 -9.90 7.44 17.72
C GLU A 212 -10.16 7.64 19.21
N SER A 213 -9.12 8.00 19.95
CA SER A 213 -9.30 8.54 21.29
C SER A 213 -9.73 10.01 21.17
N PRO A 214 -10.64 10.50 22.01
CA PRO A 214 -10.96 11.91 22.04
C PRO A 214 -9.74 12.71 22.52
N SER A 215 -9.70 14.00 22.15
CA SER A 215 -8.69 14.92 22.66
C SER A 215 -8.72 14.93 24.19
N LEU A 216 -7.54 14.86 24.80
CA LEU A 216 -7.45 15.04 26.25
C LEU A 216 -7.81 16.49 26.56
N PRO A 217 -8.68 16.74 27.57
CA PRO A 217 -8.91 18.10 28.01
C PRO A 217 -7.57 18.71 28.42
N SER A 218 -7.22 19.85 27.82
CA SER A 218 -6.04 20.60 28.23
C SER A 218 -6.15 20.88 29.72
N ARG A 219 -5.15 20.50 30.51
CA ARG A 219 -5.10 20.90 31.92
C ARG A 219 -5.24 22.43 31.94
N PRO A 220 -6.21 23.01 32.66
CA PRO A 220 -6.18 24.44 32.87
C PRO A 220 -4.83 24.76 33.50
N TYR A 221 -4.08 25.67 32.89
CA TYR A 221 -2.92 26.28 33.53
C TYR A 221 -3.45 26.88 34.85
N GLN A 222 -3.12 26.23 35.97
CA GLN A 222 -3.26 26.78 37.30
C GLN A 222 -1.92 27.41 37.69
#